data_AF-A0A7C2JI17-F1
#
_entry.id   AF-A0A7C2JI17-F1
#
_cell.length_a   1.000
_cell.length_b   1.000
_cell.length_c   1.000
_cell.angle_alpha   90.00
_cell.angle_beta   90.00
_cell.angle_gamma   90.00
#
_symmetry.space_group_name_H-M   'P 1'
#
loop_
_entity.id
_entity.type
_entity.pdbx_description
1 polymer ?
#
loop_
_entity_poly.entity_id
_entity_poly.type
_entity_poly.pdbx_seq_one_letter_code
_entity_poly.pdbx_strand_id
1 'polypeptide(L)'
;MAIRVSENMKFNTMVNNLFRVQDSYNEFMENMATQKKINRPSDDPIGMSRVLSLRKSKASVEQYSRNIDNCNSWIEITESKLYSVDELLMDAKEITIAQSTATASAETRSISAVAVQQIIDEMLSLANAKYGDRYLFSGTMMDEAPFSSSYTDNGRIGNFIAAGNNTFDGDVTASGTYAGVPYVVRIVTGGDLGEATYEVSDDGGNTWGPSSTVPASGTISLPGGLDLTFHNNGTNQLAAGDTFSLHTVEAAEDNTFDGDVNAGGSYTGSQNKTFVVKIVDSGSFADATYRVSSDGGKTWGGLESDLDTGTITLGDGIDLTFTAGTTDLTADDIFYVNAFTPGYYNGNSEEFSINIGRDTS
;
A
#
# COMPACT_ATOMS: atom_id res chain seq x y z
N MET A 1 -10.01 84.96 44.20
CA MET A 1 -11.09 84.22 44.89
C MET A 1 -10.43 83.05 45.60
N ALA A 2 -10.31 83.10 46.93
CA ALA A 2 -9.67 82.01 47.69
C ALA A 2 -10.69 80.89 47.92
N ILE A 3 -10.46 79.73 47.34
CA ILE A 3 -11.27 78.53 47.58
C ILE A 3 -11.02 78.12 49.04
N ARG A 4 -12.04 78.19 49.90
CA ARG A 4 -11.97 77.66 51.26
C ARG A 4 -11.93 76.13 51.19
N VAL A 5 -10.76 75.55 51.47
CA VAL A 5 -10.63 74.12 51.69
C VAL A 5 -11.27 73.81 53.05
N SER A 6 -12.41 73.12 53.04
CA SER A 6 -13.08 72.70 54.28
C SER A 6 -12.34 71.51 54.91
N GLU A 7 -12.44 71.34 56.22
CA GLU A 7 -11.83 70.22 56.95
C GLU A 7 -12.28 68.86 56.37
N ASN A 8 -13.52 68.77 55.89
CA ASN A 8 -14.05 67.60 55.18
C ASN A 8 -13.36 67.35 53.82
N MET A 9 -12.93 68.41 53.09
CA MET A 9 -12.16 68.23 51.86
C MET A 9 -10.75 67.70 52.12
N LYS A 10 -10.09 68.14 53.21
CA LYS A 10 -8.78 67.61 53.62
C LYS A 10 -8.90 66.13 54.02
N PHE A 11 -9.91 65.81 54.84
CA PHE A 11 -10.19 64.43 55.25
C PHE A 11 -10.48 63.52 54.04
N ASN A 12 -11.38 63.93 53.13
CA ASN A 12 -11.67 63.16 51.92
C ASN A 12 -10.45 63.00 51.00
N THR A 13 -9.61 64.03 50.88
CA THR A 13 -8.36 63.93 50.10
C THR A 13 -7.38 62.96 50.75
N MET A 14 -7.26 62.97 52.08
CA MET A 14 -6.40 62.05 52.82
C MET A 14 -6.88 60.60 52.72
N VAL A 15 -8.18 60.36 52.84
CA VAL A 15 -8.81 59.04 52.68
C VAL A 15 -8.62 58.52 51.24
N ASN A 16 -8.82 59.36 50.22
CA ASN A 16 -8.58 58.96 48.83
C ASN A 16 -7.11 58.63 48.55
N ASN A 17 -6.18 59.37 49.16
CA ASN A 17 -4.75 59.05 49.06
C ASN A 17 -4.40 57.75 49.79
N LEU A 18 -5.03 57.48 50.94
CA LEU A 18 -4.84 56.22 51.67
C LEU A 18 -5.28 55.02 50.82
N PHE A 19 -6.47 55.11 50.20
CA PHE A 19 -6.94 54.06 49.29
C PHE A 19 -6.01 53.87 48.09
N ARG A 20 -5.50 54.95 47.48
CA ARG A 20 -4.53 54.86 46.38
C ARG A 20 -3.23 54.16 46.80
N VAL A 21 -2.69 54.47 47.98
CA VAL A 21 -1.48 53.81 48.50
C VAL A 21 -1.73 52.35 48.81
N GLN A 22 -2.90 52.02 49.37
CA GLN A 22 -3.29 50.64 49.65
C GLN A 22 -3.42 49.82 48.36
N ASP A 23 -4.00 50.39 47.29
CA ASP A 23 -4.08 49.74 45.98
C ASP A 23 -2.69 49.49 45.38
N SER A 24 -1.80 50.48 45.40
CA SER A 24 -0.41 50.31 44.93
C SER A 24 0.38 49.29 45.75
N TYR A 25 0.15 49.21 47.07
CA TYR A 25 0.77 48.21 47.92
C TYR A 25 0.28 46.79 47.57
N ASN A 26 -1.02 46.64 47.34
CA ASN A 26 -1.61 45.36 46.92
C ASN A 26 -1.05 44.90 45.56
N GLU A 27 -0.94 45.81 44.59
CA GLU A 27 -0.33 45.50 43.28
C GLU A 27 1.14 45.10 43.40
N PHE A 28 1.93 45.80 44.23
CA PHE A 28 3.32 45.45 44.48
C PHE A 28 3.45 44.07 45.15
N MET A 29 2.61 43.78 46.15
CA MET A 29 2.56 42.47 46.80
C MET A 29 2.17 41.36 45.83
N GLU A 30 1.23 41.61 44.91
CA GLU A 30 0.83 40.68 43.85
C GLU A 30 1.99 40.40 42.88
N ASN A 31 2.67 41.45 42.41
CA ASN A 31 3.84 41.33 41.53
C ASN A 31 5.02 40.61 42.22
N MET A 32 5.21 40.86 43.52
CA MET A 32 6.24 40.18 44.32
C MET A 32 5.92 38.69 44.52
N ALA A 33 4.66 38.35 44.79
CA ALA A 33 4.22 36.97 44.98
C ALA A 33 4.26 36.16 43.67
N THR A 34 3.87 36.77 42.55
CA THR A 34 3.84 36.13 41.23
C THR A 34 5.17 36.17 40.49
N GLN A 35 6.09 37.05 40.94
CA GLN A 35 7.34 37.41 40.25
C GLN A 35 7.12 37.89 38.81
N LYS A 36 5.94 38.40 38.49
CA LYS A 36 5.54 38.86 37.16
C LYS A 36 5.21 40.33 37.23
N LYS A 37 5.66 41.06 36.21
CA LYS A 37 5.29 42.47 36.02
C LYS A 37 3.89 42.64 35.41
N ILE A 38 3.41 41.65 34.66
CA ILE A 38 2.09 41.66 34.00
C ILE A 38 1.35 40.40 34.45
N ASN A 39 0.30 40.57 35.24
CA ASN A 39 -0.50 39.46 35.77
C ASN A 39 -1.84 39.33 35.05
N ARG A 40 -2.44 40.46 34.67
CA ARG A 40 -3.74 40.53 34.00
C ARG A 40 -3.71 41.56 32.85
N PRO A 41 -4.62 41.44 31.86
CA PRO A 41 -4.66 42.36 30.72
C PRO A 41 -4.84 43.84 31.08
N SER A 42 -5.42 44.15 32.25
CA SER A 42 -5.58 45.51 32.73
C SER A 42 -4.27 46.20 33.16
N ASP A 43 -3.21 45.42 33.47
CA ASP A 43 -1.95 45.98 33.96
C ASP A 43 -1.12 46.59 32.79
N ASP A 44 -1.10 45.91 31.65
CA ASP A 44 -0.52 46.39 30.39
C ASP A 44 -1.13 45.62 29.20
N PRO A 45 -2.15 46.17 28.52
CA PRO A 45 -2.77 45.50 27.38
C PRO A 45 -1.80 45.23 26.21
N ILE A 46 -0.82 46.11 25.99
CA ILE A 46 0.16 46.00 24.90
C ILE A 46 1.19 44.91 25.24
N GLY A 47 1.74 44.97 26.45
CA GLY A 47 2.66 43.95 26.97
C GLY A 47 2.01 42.58 27.07
N MET A 48 0.75 42.51 27.50
CA MET A 48 -0.01 41.26 27.59
C MET A 48 -0.21 40.61 26.22
N SER A 49 -0.49 41.38 25.17
CA SER A 49 -0.56 40.86 23.80
C SER A 49 0.74 40.14 23.38
N ARG A 50 1.89 40.75 23.68
CA ARG A 50 3.20 40.13 23.40
C ARG A 50 3.45 38.88 24.25
N VAL A 51 3.08 38.90 25.53
CA VAL A 51 3.16 37.72 26.41
C VAL A 51 2.31 36.57 25.87
N LEU A 52 1.09 36.83 25.42
CA LEU A 52 0.21 35.81 24.85
C LEU A 52 0.78 35.24 23.54
N SER A 53 1.32 36.10 22.67
CA SER A 53 1.98 35.65 21.44
C SER A 53 3.18 34.73 21.74
N LEU A 54 4.00 35.09 22.73
CA LEU A 54 5.14 34.26 23.14
C LEU A 54 4.69 32.94 23.77
N ARG A 55 3.62 32.94 24.58
CA ARG A 55 3.03 31.71 25.13
C ARG A 55 2.51 30.79 24.04
N LYS A 56 1.82 31.33 23.02
CA LYS A 56 1.37 30.56 21.85
C LYS A 56 2.57 29.95 21.10
N SER A 57 3.61 30.74 20.86
CA SER A 57 4.84 30.27 20.22
C SER A 57 5.49 29.15 21.03
N LYS A 58 5.60 29.31 22.36
CA LYS A 58 6.14 28.28 23.25
C LYS A 58 5.33 26.99 23.20
N ALA A 59 4.00 27.08 23.29
CA ALA A 59 3.13 25.92 23.21
C ALA A 59 3.24 25.18 21.86
N SER A 60 3.43 25.93 20.77
CA SER A 60 3.66 25.37 19.44
C SER A 60 5.01 24.63 19.37
N VAL A 61 6.08 25.22 19.90
CA VAL A 61 7.40 24.58 19.98
C VAL A 61 7.36 23.31 20.84
N GLU A 62 6.66 23.34 21.98
CA GLU A 62 6.48 22.15 22.83
C GLU A 62 5.70 21.04 22.10
N GLN A 63 4.70 21.39 21.28
CA GLN A 63 4.01 20.42 20.43
C GLN A 63 4.93 19.84 19.36
N TYR A 64 5.75 20.67 18.71
CA TYR A 64 6.72 20.18 17.72
C TYR A 64 7.74 19.24 18.35
N SER A 65 8.23 19.54 19.55
CA SER A 65 9.12 18.63 20.28
C SER A 65 8.47 17.27 20.50
N ARG A 66 7.22 17.22 21.00
CA ARG A 66 6.49 15.96 21.19
C ARG A 66 6.29 15.20 19.89
N ASN A 67 5.99 15.90 18.80
CA ASN A 67 5.84 15.28 17.49
C ASN A 67 7.16 14.68 17.00
N ILE A 68 8.28 15.39 17.18
CA ILE A 68 9.62 14.89 16.84
C ILE A 68 9.96 13.65 17.67
N ASP A 69 9.68 13.66 18.98
CA ASP A 69 9.92 12.50 19.85
C ASP A 69 9.14 11.27 19.36
N ASN A 70 7.86 11.45 19.00
CA ASN A 70 7.04 10.38 18.43
C ASN A 70 7.59 9.87 17.08
N CYS A 71 8.04 10.78 16.21
CA CYS A 71 8.65 10.42 14.92
C CYS A 71 9.95 9.62 15.13
N ASN A 72 10.79 10.02 16.08
CA ASN A 72 12.01 9.29 16.41
C ASN A 72 11.70 7.88 16.89
N SER A 73 10.74 7.72 17.80
CA SER A 73 10.30 6.39 18.26
C SER A 73 9.77 5.54 17.11
N TRP A 74 9.01 6.13 16.17
CA TRP A 74 8.53 5.40 14.99
C TRP A 74 9.68 4.94 14.10
N ILE A 75 10.66 5.81 13.83
CA ILE A 75 11.83 5.50 12.99
C ILE A 75 12.69 4.42 13.64
N GLU A 76 13.00 4.54 14.94
CA GLU A 76 13.81 3.55 15.68
C GLU A 76 13.20 2.15 15.61
N ILE A 77 11.89 2.04 15.77
CA ILE A 77 11.20 0.76 15.69
C ILE A 77 11.20 0.24 14.25
N THR A 78 10.96 1.11 13.27
CA THR A 78 11.00 0.74 11.85
C THR A 78 12.39 0.20 11.47
N GLU A 79 13.46 0.91 11.87
CA GLU A 79 14.85 0.50 11.64
C GLU A 79 15.15 -0.85 12.31
N SER A 80 14.72 -1.04 13.56
CA SER A 80 14.88 -2.32 14.25
C SER A 80 14.18 -3.47 13.51
N LYS A 81 12.99 -3.25 12.94
CA LYS A 81 12.29 -4.28 12.15
C LYS A 81 12.97 -4.56 10.82
N LEU A 82 13.44 -3.52 10.13
CA LEU A 82 14.20 -3.68 8.88
C LEU A 82 15.53 -4.39 9.10
N TYR A 83 16.20 -4.14 10.21
CA TYR A 83 17.42 -4.86 10.58
C TYR A 83 17.16 -6.36 10.76
N SER A 84 16.06 -6.74 11.43
CA SER A 84 15.68 -8.16 11.53
C SER A 84 15.32 -8.77 10.17
N VAL A 85 14.69 -8.02 9.26
CA VAL A 85 14.43 -8.48 7.88
C VAL A 85 15.74 -8.69 7.11
N ASP A 86 16.73 -7.81 7.28
CA ASP A 86 18.05 -7.95 6.66
C ASP A 86 18.77 -9.24 7.12
N GLU A 87 18.74 -9.54 8.42
CA GLU A 87 19.28 -10.79 8.97
C GLU A 87 18.60 -12.02 8.36
N LEU A 88 17.25 -12.02 8.30
CA LEU A 88 16.48 -13.11 7.68
C LEU A 88 16.79 -13.29 6.18
N LEU A 89 16.99 -12.19 5.45
CA LEU A 89 17.39 -12.25 4.04
C LEU A 89 18.80 -12.80 3.86
N MET A 90 19.73 -12.49 4.77
CA MET A 90 21.07 -13.08 4.77
C MET A 90 21.01 -14.60 4.98
N ASP A 91 20.19 -15.07 5.92
CA ASP A 91 20.00 -16.50 6.19
C ASP A 91 19.38 -17.22 4.98
N ALA A 92 18.33 -16.65 4.37
CA ALA A 92 17.72 -17.19 3.17
C ALA A 92 18.73 -17.26 2.01
N LYS A 93 19.57 -16.24 1.87
CA LYS A 93 20.65 -16.21 0.86
C LYS A 93 21.70 -17.29 1.13
N GLU A 94 22.09 -17.52 2.38
CA GLU A 94 23.04 -18.58 2.73
C GLU A 94 22.49 -19.97 2.35
N ILE A 95 21.23 -20.24 2.70
CA ILE A 95 20.54 -21.50 2.37
C ILE A 95 20.48 -21.71 0.85
N THR A 96 20.08 -20.68 0.10
CA THR A 96 19.96 -20.77 -1.36
C THR A 96 21.31 -20.99 -2.04
N ILE A 97 22.38 -20.32 -1.60
CA ILE A 97 23.74 -20.54 -2.11
C ILE A 97 24.21 -21.96 -1.82
N ALA A 98 23.97 -22.48 -0.61
CA ALA A 98 24.35 -23.84 -0.24
C ALA A 98 23.66 -24.88 -1.15
N GLN A 99 22.36 -24.68 -1.44
CA GLN A 99 21.57 -25.58 -2.29
C GLN A 99 21.77 -25.39 -3.80
N SER A 100 22.36 -24.27 -4.23
CA SER A 100 22.71 -23.98 -5.63
C SER A 100 23.88 -24.84 -6.15
N THR A 101 24.57 -25.57 -5.27
CA THR A 101 25.69 -26.44 -5.65
C THR A 101 25.22 -27.73 -6.33
N ALA A 102 26.07 -28.29 -7.21
CA ALA A 102 25.78 -29.55 -7.93
C ALA A 102 25.73 -30.79 -7.01
N THR A 103 26.18 -30.65 -5.76
CA THR A 103 26.18 -31.71 -4.74
C THR A 103 24.88 -31.79 -3.93
N ALA A 104 24.00 -30.80 -4.04
CA ALA A 104 22.68 -30.81 -3.38
C ALA A 104 21.71 -31.78 -4.08
N SER A 105 20.98 -32.58 -3.30
CA SER A 105 19.97 -33.51 -3.81
C SER A 105 18.58 -32.87 -3.82
N ALA A 106 17.63 -33.50 -4.53
CA ALA A 106 16.23 -33.07 -4.49
C ALA A 106 15.65 -33.10 -3.06
N GLU A 107 16.06 -34.07 -2.25
CA GLU A 107 15.66 -34.21 -0.85
C GLU A 107 16.21 -33.07 0.02
N THR A 108 17.50 -32.72 -0.11
CA THR A 108 18.08 -31.60 0.65
C THR A 108 17.48 -30.25 0.25
N ARG A 109 17.17 -30.06 -1.04
CA ARG A 109 16.48 -28.86 -1.54
C ARG A 109 15.07 -28.75 -0.99
N SER A 110 14.31 -29.85 -0.93
CA SER A 110 12.97 -29.87 -0.34
C SER A 110 12.99 -29.48 1.14
N ILE A 111 13.96 -29.98 1.91
CA ILE A 111 14.12 -29.61 3.33
C ILE A 111 14.50 -28.14 3.48
N SER A 112 15.42 -27.64 2.66
CA SER A 112 15.80 -26.23 2.65
C SER A 112 14.67 -25.30 2.20
N ALA A 113 13.79 -25.74 1.30
CA ALA A 113 12.61 -24.97 0.88
C ALA A 113 11.65 -24.72 2.06
N VAL A 114 11.48 -25.71 2.95
CA VAL A 114 10.69 -25.53 4.19
C VAL A 114 11.32 -24.48 5.11
N ALA A 115 12.66 -24.48 5.23
CA ALA A 115 13.36 -23.47 6.02
C ALA A 115 13.22 -22.05 5.42
N VAL A 116 13.30 -21.93 4.09
CA VAL A 116 13.07 -20.65 3.40
C VAL A 116 11.61 -20.19 3.55
N GLN A 117 10.65 -21.11 3.52
CA GLN A 117 9.25 -20.78 3.76
C GLN A 117 9.04 -20.22 5.18
N GLN A 118 9.67 -20.82 6.19
CA GLN A 118 9.62 -20.30 7.56
C GLN A 118 10.22 -18.89 7.67
N ILE A 119 11.30 -18.62 6.94
CA ILE A 119 11.90 -17.27 6.86
C ILE A 119 10.92 -16.29 6.21
N ILE A 120 10.20 -16.69 5.17
CA ILE A 120 9.16 -15.86 4.52
C ILE A 120 8.02 -15.56 5.50
N ASP A 121 7.54 -16.57 6.23
CA ASP A 121 6.47 -16.40 7.21
C ASP A 121 6.92 -15.46 8.36
N GLU A 122 8.18 -15.55 8.79
CA GLU A 122 8.76 -14.67 9.80
C GLU A 122 8.93 -13.23 9.28
N MET A 123 9.40 -13.05 8.05
CA MET A 123 9.47 -11.73 7.40
C MET A 123 8.08 -11.11 7.25
N LEU A 124 7.06 -11.90 6.93
CA LEU A 124 5.68 -11.43 6.83
C LEU A 124 5.15 -10.95 8.19
N SER A 125 5.48 -11.67 9.27
CA SER A 125 5.16 -11.24 10.64
C SER A 125 5.82 -9.91 10.99
N LEU A 126 7.09 -9.72 10.60
CA LEU A 126 7.80 -8.45 10.78
C LEU A 126 7.23 -7.32 9.91
N ALA A 127 6.82 -7.63 8.67
CA ALA A 127 6.19 -6.68 7.75
C ALA A 127 4.80 -6.23 8.27
N ASN A 128 4.14 -7.05 9.08
CA ASN A 128 2.90 -6.72 9.79
C ASN A 128 3.13 -6.23 11.23
N ALA A 129 4.35 -5.81 11.58
CA ALA A 129 4.65 -5.31 12.91
C ALA A 129 3.85 -4.03 13.25
N LYS A 130 3.41 -3.94 14.50
CA LYS A 130 2.61 -2.84 15.04
C LYS A 130 3.42 -1.96 15.99
N TYR A 131 3.07 -0.67 16.02
CA TYR A 131 3.41 0.25 17.09
C TYR A 131 2.14 0.84 17.70
N GLY A 132 1.84 0.43 18.93
CA GLY A 132 0.52 0.64 19.52
C GLY A 132 -0.53 -0.14 18.72
N ASP A 133 -1.58 0.55 18.27
CA ASP A 133 -2.65 -0.04 17.47
C ASP A 133 -2.42 0.07 15.95
N ARG A 134 -1.29 0.65 15.53
CA ARG A 134 -1.01 1.01 14.13
C ARG A 134 0.02 0.11 13.49
N TYR A 135 -0.22 -0.33 12.27
CA TYR A 135 0.78 -1.04 11.48
C TYR A 135 1.89 -0.09 10.99
N LEU A 136 3.14 -0.54 11.09
CA LEU A 136 4.33 0.28 10.77
C LEU A 136 4.49 0.50 9.27
N PHE A 137 4.20 -0.54 8.48
CA PHE A 137 4.50 -0.60 7.05
C PHE A 137 3.27 -0.42 6.15
N SER A 138 2.11 -0.08 6.71
CA SER A 138 0.85 0.08 5.94
C SER A 138 0.64 1.48 5.35
N GLY A 139 1.65 2.33 5.43
CA GLY A 139 1.62 3.68 4.89
C GLY A 139 0.53 4.52 5.55
N THR A 140 -0.53 4.81 4.80
CA THR A 140 -1.63 5.68 5.24
C THR A 140 -2.81 4.91 5.84
N MET A 141 -2.87 3.58 5.67
CA MET A 141 -3.95 2.73 6.19
C MET A 141 -3.47 1.98 7.42
N MET A 142 -3.44 2.65 8.57
CA MET A 142 -2.78 2.14 9.77
C MET A 142 -3.58 1.09 10.55
N ASP A 143 -4.84 0.87 10.19
CA ASP A 143 -5.77 0.02 10.94
C ASP A 143 -5.87 -1.42 10.41
N GLU A 144 -5.33 -1.70 9.22
CA GLU A 144 -5.35 -3.03 8.60
C GLU A 144 -3.95 -3.58 8.32
N ALA A 145 -3.83 -4.90 8.35
CA ALA A 145 -2.58 -5.60 8.10
C ALA A 145 -2.15 -5.37 6.63
N PRO A 146 -0.97 -4.77 6.38
CA PRO A 146 -0.55 -4.45 5.02
C PRO A 146 -0.16 -5.66 4.17
N PHE A 147 0.17 -6.80 4.79
CA PHE A 147 0.62 -8.00 4.08
C PHE A 147 -0.21 -9.21 4.51
N SER A 148 -0.73 -9.97 3.55
CA SER A 148 -1.46 -11.23 3.79
C SER A 148 -0.49 -12.42 3.63
N SER A 149 -0.73 -13.51 4.37
CA SER A 149 -0.02 -14.79 4.19
C SER A 149 -0.66 -15.68 3.13
N SER A 150 -1.68 -15.18 2.43
CA SER A 150 -2.54 -16.01 1.60
C SER A 150 -1.84 -16.32 0.27
N TYR A 151 -1.12 -17.43 0.24
CA TYR A 151 -1.09 -18.25 -0.96
C TYR A 151 -2.46 -18.91 -1.03
N THR A 152 -3.40 -18.30 -1.74
CA THR A 152 -4.79 -18.74 -1.74
C THR A 152 -4.87 -20.18 -2.27
N ASP A 153 -5.32 -21.11 -1.41
CA ASP A 153 -5.63 -22.52 -1.72
C ASP A 153 -6.92 -22.68 -2.54
N ASN A 154 -7.36 -21.59 -3.19
CA ASN A 154 -8.38 -21.54 -4.23
C ASN A 154 -7.97 -20.44 -5.23
N GLY A 155 -7.06 -20.79 -6.14
CA GLY A 155 -6.54 -19.88 -7.14
C GLY A 155 -7.63 -19.46 -8.12
N ARG A 156 -8.03 -18.18 -8.06
CA ARG A 156 -8.74 -17.54 -9.18
C ARG A 156 -7.72 -17.25 -10.29
N ILE A 157 -8.15 -17.47 -11.52
CA ILE A 157 -7.35 -17.29 -12.73
C ILE A 157 -6.95 -15.81 -12.82
N GLY A 158 -5.66 -15.51 -12.87
CA GLY A 158 -5.23 -14.24 -13.45
C GLY A 158 -4.69 -14.45 -14.85
N ASN A 159 -4.41 -13.38 -15.58
CA ASN A 159 -4.00 -13.51 -16.97
C ASN A 159 -2.51 -13.87 -17.08
N PHE A 160 -2.14 -14.53 -18.18
CA PHE A 160 -0.74 -14.71 -18.51
C PHE A 160 -0.14 -13.37 -18.92
N ILE A 161 0.89 -12.94 -18.20
CA ILE A 161 1.63 -11.72 -18.49
C ILE A 161 2.79 -12.09 -19.41
N ALA A 162 2.86 -11.44 -20.57
CA ALA A 162 4.01 -11.52 -21.45
C ALA A 162 5.23 -10.85 -20.79
N ALA A 163 6.39 -11.51 -20.81
CA ALA A 163 7.63 -10.90 -20.37
C ALA A 163 7.96 -9.68 -21.25
N GLY A 164 8.58 -8.65 -20.66
CA GLY A 164 8.81 -7.36 -21.34
C GLY A 164 9.74 -7.40 -22.56
N ASN A 165 10.37 -8.55 -22.83
CA ASN A 165 11.19 -8.82 -24.01
C ASN A 165 10.46 -9.64 -25.09
N ASN A 166 9.18 -9.96 -24.89
CA ASN A 166 8.41 -10.70 -25.86
C ASN A 166 8.18 -9.86 -27.12
N THR A 167 8.23 -10.52 -28.27
CA THR A 167 7.93 -9.87 -29.56
C THR A 167 6.53 -10.15 -30.05
N PHE A 168 5.88 -11.22 -29.57
CA PHE A 168 4.48 -11.51 -29.80
C PHE A 168 3.58 -10.37 -29.29
N ASP A 169 2.71 -9.86 -30.16
CA ASP A 169 1.80 -8.73 -29.92
C ASP A 169 0.31 -9.11 -29.99
N GLY A 170 0.01 -10.42 -30.03
CA GLY A 170 -1.35 -10.94 -29.95
C GLY A 170 -1.86 -11.11 -28.51
N ASP A 171 -3.18 -11.20 -28.36
CA ASP A 171 -3.81 -11.38 -27.04
C ASP A 171 -3.53 -12.78 -26.49
N VAL A 172 -3.26 -12.85 -25.19
CA VAL A 172 -3.04 -14.10 -24.47
C VAL A 172 -4.07 -14.20 -23.35
N THR A 173 -4.75 -15.33 -23.27
CA THR A 173 -5.83 -15.59 -22.28
C THR A 173 -5.63 -16.90 -21.55
N ALA A 174 -6.17 -17.00 -20.33
CA ALA A 174 -6.17 -18.19 -19.49
C ALA A 174 -7.59 -18.69 -19.23
N SER A 175 -7.79 -20.00 -19.12
CA SER A 175 -9.03 -20.62 -18.64
C SER A 175 -8.76 -21.92 -17.86
N GLY A 176 -9.60 -22.29 -16.88
CA GLY A 176 -9.46 -23.54 -16.11
C GLY A 176 -9.20 -23.34 -14.62
N THR A 177 -9.09 -24.42 -13.84
CA THR A 177 -8.89 -24.35 -12.38
C THR A 177 -7.42 -24.47 -12.03
N TYR A 178 -6.90 -23.53 -11.24
CA TYR A 178 -5.50 -23.50 -10.84
C TYR A 178 -5.32 -23.74 -9.33
N ALA A 179 -4.39 -24.65 -9.00
CA ALA A 179 -3.93 -24.89 -7.63
C ALA A 179 -2.40 -25.06 -7.67
N GLY A 180 -1.62 -24.10 -7.14
CA GLY A 180 -0.18 -24.27 -6.95
C GLY A 180 0.71 -23.06 -7.20
N VAL A 181 1.93 -23.33 -7.69
CA VAL A 181 3.06 -22.41 -8.01
C VAL A 181 3.00 -21.89 -9.45
N PRO A 182 3.44 -20.65 -9.74
CA PRO A 182 3.12 -19.98 -11.00
C PRO A 182 3.64 -20.76 -12.21
N TYR A 183 2.74 -21.07 -13.15
CA TYR A 183 3.12 -21.68 -14.42
C TYR A 183 3.82 -20.64 -15.31
N VAL A 184 4.93 -21.05 -15.92
CA VAL A 184 5.65 -20.27 -16.92
C VAL A 184 5.73 -21.06 -18.20
N VAL A 185 5.33 -20.43 -19.31
CA VAL A 185 5.45 -21.00 -20.65
C VAL A 185 6.50 -20.20 -21.42
N ARG A 186 7.49 -20.86 -22.01
CA ARG A 186 8.44 -20.22 -22.92
C ARG A 186 8.41 -20.84 -24.29
N ILE A 187 8.60 -20.01 -25.30
CA ILE A 187 8.73 -20.44 -26.69
C ILE A 187 10.20 -20.80 -26.95
N VAL A 188 10.44 -22.04 -27.36
CA VAL A 188 11.76 -22.59 -27.65
C VAL A 188 12.14 -22.36 -29.10
N THR A 189 11.20 -22.57 -30.02
CA THR A 189 11.36 -22.28 -31.45
C THR A 189 10.21 -21.39 -31.89
N GLY A 190 10.52 -20.24 -32.47
CA GLY A 190 9.52 -19.30 -32.98
C GLY A 190 8.89 -19.77 -34.29
N GLY A 191 7.70 -19.27 -34.59
CA GLY A 191 6.93 -19.58 -35.79
C GLY A 191 5.44 -19.26 -35.63
N ASP A 192 4.65 -19.61 -36.64
CA ASP A 192 3.19 -19.53 -36.58
C ASP A 192 2.60 -20.51 -35.54
N LEU A 193 1.35 -20.27 -35.15
CA LEU A 193 0.57 -21.25 -34.38
C LEU A 193 0.49 -22.56 -35.18
N GLY A 194 0.89 -23.68 -34.58
CA GLY A 194 1.03 -24.97 -35.26
C GLY A 194 2.48 -25.32 -35.67
N GLU A 195 3.40 -24.36 -35.66
CA GLU A 195 4.82 -24.57 -35.96
C GLU A 195 5.75 -24.23 -34.79
N ALA A 196 5.41 -23.19 -34.01
CA ALA A 196 6.18 -22.81 -32.82
C ALA A 196 6.22 -23.94 -31.79
N THR A 197 7.32 -24.04 -31.04
CA THR A 197 7.47 -25.00 -29.94
C THR A 197 7.60 -24.29 -28.60
N TYR A 198 7.02 -24.88 -27.56
CA TYR A 198 7.00 -24.35 -26.21
C TYR A 198 7.48 -25.38 -25.18
N GLU A 199 7.93 -24.88 -24.04
CA GLU A 199 8.15 -25.65 -22.82
C GLU A 199 7.34 -25.03 -21.68
N VAL A 200 6.87 -25.88 -20.77
CA VAL A 200 6.13 -25.47 -19.58
C VAL A 200 7.00 -25.72 -18.37
N SER A 201 7.00 -24.75 -17.47
CA SER A 201 7.55 -24.87 -16.13
C SER A 201 6.41 -24.75 -15.12
N ASP A 202 6.38 -25.68 -14.17
CA ASP A 202 5.46 -25.74 -13.04
C ASP A 202 6.10 -25.18 -11.75
N ASP A 203 7.32 -24.65 -11.82
CA ASP A 203 8.10 -24.15 -10.69
C ASP A 203 8.62 -22.72 -10.91
N GLY A 204 7.90 -21.90 -11.68
CA GLY A 204 8.26 -20.49 -11.88
C GLY A 204 9.44 -20.25 -12.84
N GLY A 205 9.75 -21.20 -13.72
CA GLY A 205 10.79 -21.10 -14.75
C GLY A 205 12.12 -21.80 -14.40
N ASN A 206 12.16 -22.61 -13.34
CA ASN A 206 13.39 -23.25 -12.85
C ASN A 206 13.67 -24.59 -13.54
N THR A 207 12.66 -25.43 -13.69
CA THR A 207 12.70 -26.66 -14.49
C THR A 207 11.67 -26.59 -15.61
N TRP A 208 11.98 -27.29 -16.69
CA TRP A 208 11.21 -27.21 -17.92
C TRP A 208 10.86 -28.61 -18.39
N GLY A 209 9.57 -28.79 -18.66
CA GLY A 209 9.03 -30.00 -19.24
C GLY A 209 9.51 -30.23 -20.68
N PRO A 210 9.07 -31.31 -21.31
CA PRO A 210 9.43 -31.62 -22.68
C PRO A 210 8.90 -30.56 -23.65
N SER A 211 9.72 -30.21 -24.65
CA SER A 211 9.31 -29.32 -25.73
C SER A 211 8.15 -29.94 -26.53
N SER A 212 7.10 -29.15 -26.73
CA SER A 212 5.88 -29.53 -27.47
C SER A 212 5.53 -28.45 -28.50
N THR A 213 4.79 -28.81 -29.54
CA THR A 213 4.36 -27.84 -30.56
C THR A 213 3.11 -27.09 -30.09
N VAL A 214 3.12 -25.76 -30.20
CA VAL A 214 1.93 -24.94 -29.96
C VAL A 214 0.87 -25.36 -30.99
N PRO A 215 -0.32 -25.83 -30.58
CA PRO A 215 -1.34 -26.26 -31.53
C PRO A 215 -1.77 -25.13 -32.46
N ALA A 216 -2.24 -25.47 -33.67
CA ALA A 216 -2.77 -24.48 -34.61
C ALA A 216 -4.02 -23.73 -34.07
N SER A 217 -4.67 -24.27 -33.04
CA SER A 217 -5.74 -23.59 -32.30
C SER A 217 -5.24 -22.49 -31.36
N GLY A 218 -3.93 -22.42 -31.09
CA GLY A 218 -3.33 -21.49 -30.12
C GLY A 218 -3.51 -21.87 -28.65
N THR A 219 -4.33 -22.89 -28.35
CA THR A 219 -4.58 -23.35 -26.98
C THR A 219 -3.59 -24.43 -26.56
N ILE A 220 -2.88 -24.16 -25.49
CA ILE A 220 -1.97 -25.07 -24.78
C ILE A 220 -2.65 -25.52 -23.49
N SER A 221 -2.84 -26.83 -23.33
CA SER A 221 -3.29 -27.39 -22.07
C SER A 221 -2.10 -27.67 -21.15
N LEU A 222 -2.11 -27.01 -20.00
CA LEU A 222 -1.16 -27.12 -18.91
C LEU A 222 -1.65 -28.18 -17.89
N PRO A 223 -0.75 -28.73 -17.08
CA PRO A 223 -1.13 -29.62 -15.99
C PRO A 223 -2.17 -28.96 -15.06
N GLY A 224 -3.10 -29.75 -14.51
CA GLY A 224 -4.16 -29.23 -13.63
C GLY A 224 -5.44 -28.77 -14.35
N GLY A 225 -5.51 -28.86 -15.67
CA GLY A 225 -6.70 -28.46 -16.44
C GLY A 225 -6.76 -26.97 -16.76
N LEU A 226 -5.60 -26.30 -16.71
CA LEU A 226 -5.42 -24.91 -17.12
C LEU A 226 -5.10 -24.86 -18.61
N ASP A 227 -5.76 -23.98 -19.36
CA ASP A 227 -5.55 -23.74 -20.77
C ASP A 227 -5.01 -22.32 -20.99
N LEU A 228 -3.90 -22.21 -21.72
CA LEU A 228 -3.32 -20.97 -22.20
C LEU A 228 -3.62 -20.81 -23.68
N THR A 229 -4.36 -19.77 -24.08
CA THR A 229 -4.74 -19.54 -25.48
C THR A 229 -4.06 -18.30 -26.04
N PHE A 230 -3.25 -18.49 -27.08
CA PHE A 230 -2.68 -17.44 -27.91
C PHE A 230 -3.63 -17.08 -29.05
N HIS A 231 -4.01 -15.80 -29.13
CA HIS A 231 -4.79 -15.27 -30.24
C HIS A 231 -3.85 -14.67 -31.27
N ASN A 232 -3.92 -15.14 -32.52
CA ASN A 232 -3.15 -14.58 -33.62
C ASN A 232 -3.83 -13.34 -34.21
N ASN A 233 -4.13 -12.35 -33.37
CA ASN A 233 -4.72 -11.07 -33.76
C ASN A 233 -3.68 -9.93 -33.87
N GLY A 234 -2.43 -10.20 -33.49
CA GLY A 234 -1.28 -9.32 -33.66
C GLY A 234 -0.58 -9.46 -35.01
N THR A 235 0.49 -8.70 -35.21
CA THR A 235 1.33 -8.70 -36.43
C THR A 235 2.62 -9.51 -36.30
N ASN A 236 3.06 -9.79 -35.07
CA ASN A 236 4.26 -10.55 -34.76
C ASN A 236 3.90 -11.97 -34.31
N GLN A 237 4.58 -12.94 -34.90
CA GLN A 237 4.48 -14.36 -34.51
C GLN A 237 5.20 -14.61 -33.18
N LEU A 238 4.98 -15.78 -32.59
CA LEU A 238 5.73 -16.24 -31.42
C LEU A 238 7.21 -16.36 -31.80
N ALA A 239 8.09 -15.71 -31.05
CA ALA A 239 9.54 -15.81 -31.24
C ALA A 239 10.19 -16.68 -30.18
N ALA A 240 11.32 -17.30 -30.53
CA ALA A 240 12.12 -18.03 -29.57
C ALA A 240 12.58 -17.08 -28.44
N GLY A 241 12.30 -17.45 -27.19
CA GLY A 241 12.56 -16.65 -26.01
C GLY A 241 11.36 -15.87 -25.46
N ASP A 242 10.24 -15.82 -26.19
CA ASP A 242 9.00 -15.26 -25.65
C ASP A 242 8.56 -16.08 -24.43
N THR A 243 8.28 -15.42 -23.31
CA THR A 243 7.92 -16.06 -22.03
C THR A 243 6.63 -15.48 -21.47
N PHE A 244 5.73 -16.33 -20.97
CA PHE A 244 4.41 -15.96 -20.46
C PHE A 244 4.24 -16.56 -19.08
N SER A 245 3.89 -15.74 -18.08
CA SER A 245 3.77 -16.18 -16.68
C SER A 245 2.38 -15.89 -16.11
N LEU A 246 1.83 -16.86 -15.39
CA LEU A 246 0.56 -16.71 -14.70
C LEU A 246 0.76 -15.97 -13.36
N HIS A 247 0.04 -14.86 -13.15
CA HIS A 247 -0.08 -14.18 -11.86
C HIS A 247 -1.54 -14.23 -11.41
N THR A 248 -1.83 -14.50 -10.15
CA THR A 248 -3.19 -14.67 -9.62
C THR A 248 -3.87 -13.33 -9.32
N VAL A 249 -5.21 -13.30 -9.44
CA VAL A 249 -6.05 -12.25 -8.86
C VAL A 249 -6.36 -12.65 -7.41
N GLU A 250 -6.08 -11.76 -6.45
CA GLU A 250 -6.35 -12.01 -5.03
C GLU A 250 -7.76 -11.50 -4.69
N ALA A 251 -8.57 -12.34 -4.04
CA ALA A 251 -9.88 -11.98 -3.49
C ALA A 251 -9.76 -11.92 -1.96
N ALA A 252 -10.50 -11.01 -1.31
CA ALA A 252 -10.51 -10.96 0.16
C ALA A 252 -11.09 -12.26 0.76
N GLU A 253 -10.62 -12.65 1.95
CA GLU A 253 -10.97 -13.90 2.64
C GLU A 253 -12.48 -14.07 2.91
N ASP A 254 -13.23 -12.96 2.94
CA ASP A 254 -14.67 -12.92 3.25
C ASP A 254 -15.57 -12.86 2.01
N ASN A 255 -15.01 -12.94 0.80
CA ASN A 255 -15.82 -12.89 -0.41
C ASN A 255 -16.72 -14.12 -0.55
N THR A 256 -17.99 -13.88 -0.87
CA THR A 256 -18.97 -14.96 -1.10
C THR A 256 -19.21 -15.25 -2.58
N PHE A 257 -18.77 -14.37 -3.47
CA PHE A 257 -18.84 -14.54 -4.93
C PHE A 257 -17.89 -15.63 -5.44
N ASP A 258 -18.45 -16.69 -6.03
CA ASP A 258 -17.76 -17.91 -6.48
C ASP A 258 -17.50 -17.99 -7.99
N GLY A 259 -17.90 -16.97 -8.77
CA GLY A 259 -17.64 -16.90 -10.20
C GLY A 259 -16.19 -16.62 -10.56
N ASP A 260 -15.81 -16.69 -11.83
CA ASP A 260 -14.42 -16.39 -12.22
C ASP A 260 -14.19 -14.88 -12.29
N VAL A 261 -12.99 -14.42 -11.91
CA VAL A 261 -12.59 -13.01 -11.97
C VAL A 261 -11.19 -12.92 -12.56
N ASN A 262 -11.08 -12.30 -13.72
CA ASN A 262 -9.86 -12.20 -14.51
C ASN A 262 -9.44 -10.75 -14.67
N ALA A 263 -8.21 -10.41 -14.31
CA ALA A 263 -7.62 -9.12 -14.66
C ALA A 263 -6.97 -9.20 -16.05
N GLY A 264 -7.30 -8.28 -16.95
CA GLY A 264 -6.78 -8.20 -18.31
C GLY A 264 -6.31 -6.79 -18.67
N GLY A 265 -5.75 -6.66 -19.88
CA GLY A 265 -5.26 -5.39 -20.41
C GLY A 265 -3.75 -5.16 -20.24
N SER A 266 -3.25 -4.10 -20.86
CA SER A 266 -1.84 -3.69 -20.80
C SER A 266 -1.71 -2.46 -19.93
N TYR A 267 -1.00 -2.58 -18.80
CA TYR A 267 -0.83 -1.45 -17.89
C TYR A 267 0.00 -0.33 -18.54
N THR A 268 -0.61 0.85 -18.69
CA THR A 268 0.05 2.04 -19.26
C THR A 268 0.46 3.06 -18.21
N GLY A 269 0.28 2.76 -16.92
CA GLY A 269 0.60 3.68 -15.84
C GLY A 269 2.11 3.84 -15.61
N SER A 270 2.50 5.02 -15.13
CA SER A 270 3.92 5.39 -14.92
C SER A 270 4.50 4.98 -13.57
N GLN A 271 3.71 4.38 -12.70
CA GLN A 271 4.06 3.95 -11.34
C GLN A 271 3.33 2.65 -11.01
N ASN A 272 3.84 1.84 -10.08
CA ASN A 272 3.10 0.66 -9.62
C ASN A 272 1.82 1.11 -8.91
N LYS A 273 0.70 0.43 -9.20
CA LYS A 273 -0.59 0.71 -8.58
C LYS A 273 -1.27 -0.59 -8.17
N THR A 274 -1.97 -0.52 -7.05
CA THR A 274 -2.91 -1.56 -6.62
C THR A 274 -4.31 -1.01 -6.82
N PHE A 275 -5.07 -1.66 -7.68
CA PHE A 275 -6.48 -1.39 -7.89
C PHE A 275 -7.31 -2.27 -6.97
N VAL A 276 -8.37 -1.69 -6.40
CA VAL A 276 -9.31 -2.40 -5.54
C VAL A 276 -10.72 -2.13 -6.04
N VAL A 277 -11.49 -3.20 -6.23
CA VAL A 277 -12.92 -3.11 -6.49
C VAL A 277 -13.65 -3.59 -5.24
N LYS A 278 -14.61 -2.79 -4.78
CA LYS A 278 -15.50 -3.16 -3.67
C LYS A 278 -16.95 -3.11 -4.14
N ILE A 279 -17.68 -4.20 -3.94
CA ILE A 279 -19.13 -4.25 -4.17
C ILE A 279 -19.85 -3.55 -3.02
N VAL A 280 -20.81 -2.69 -3.37
CA VAL A 280 -21.58 -1.87 -2.43
C VAL A 280 -22.99 -2.41 -2.28
N ASP A 281 -23.72 -2.59 -3.39
CA ASP A 281 -25.04 -3.22 -3.40
C ASP A 281 -24.95 -4.61 -4.01
N SER A 282 -25.57 -5.59 -3.34
CA SER A 282 -25.59 -6.98 -3.79
C SER A 282 -26.54 -7.20 -4.96
N GLY A 283 -26.23 -8.15 -5.84
CA GLY A 283 -27.12 -8.54 -6.92
C GLY A 283 -26.41 -9.26 -8.06
N SER A 284 -27.20 -9.60 -9.08
CA SER A 284 -26.66 -10.02 -10.37
C SER A 284 -25.81 -8.89 -10.97
N PHE A 285 -24.99 -9.17 -11.98
CA PHE A 285 -24.11 -8.15 -12.60
C PHE A 285 -24.84 -6.87 -13.05
N ALA A 286 -26.12 -6.95 -13.42
CA ALA A 286 -26.92 -5.79 -13.81
C ALA A 286 -27.49 -4.98 -12.63
N ASP A 287 -27.55 -5.58 -11.44
CA ASP A 287 -28.16 -4.98 -10.24
C ASP A 287 -27.11 -4.57 -9.20
N ALA A 288 -25.91 -5.15 -9.26
CA ALA A 288 -24.82 -4.87 -8.34
C ALA A 288 -24.18 -3.51 -8.61
N THR A 289 -23.88 -2.78 -7.54
CA THR A 289 -23.13 -1.52 -7.62
C THR A 289 -21.76 -1.69 -6.96
N TYR A 290 -20.78 -0.93 -7.43
CA TYR A 290 -19.40 -1.06 -6.95
C TYR A 290 -18.68 0.28 -6.88
N ARG A 291 -17.51 0.27 -6.25
CA ARG A 291 -16.56 1.38 -6.26
C ARG A 291 -15.17 0.87 -6.61
N VAL A 292 -14.42 1.69 -7.34
CA VAL A 292 -13.02 1.43 -7.68
C VAL A 292 -12.12 2.35 -6.87
N SER A 293 -11.00 1.81 -6.42
CA SER A 293 -9.88 2.54 -5.88
C SER A 293 -8.63 2.25 -6.71
N SER A 294 -7.84 3.29 -7.01
CA SER A 294 -6.56 3.17 -7.73
C SER A 294 -5.34 3.34 -6.83
N ASP A 295 -5.54 3.42 -5.51
CA ASP A 295 -4.50 3.69 -4.51
C ASP A 295 -4.48 2.67 -3.36
N GLY A 296 -4.97 1.46 -3.63
CA GLY A 296 -5.02 0.38 -2.64
C GLY A 296 -6.11 0.56 -1.58
N GLY A 297 -7.23 1.20 -1.92
CA GLY A 297 -8.40 1.34 -1.04
C GLY A 297 -8.39 2.59 -0.14
N LYS A 298 -7.47 3.55 -0.35
CA LYS A 298 -7.37 4.77 0.47
C LYS A 298 -8.38 5.82 0.04
N THR A 299 -8.57 5.97 -1.25
CA THR A 299 -9.62 6.79 -1.84
C THR A 299 -10.51 5.93 -2.73
N TRP A 300 -11.79 6.25 -2.71
CA TRP A 300 -12.82 5.54 -3.46
C TRP A 300 -13.42 6.48 -4.49
N GLY A 301 -13.58 5.99 -5.71
CA GLY A 301 -14.31 6.66 -6.77
C GLY A 301 -15.81 6.79 -6.46
N GLY A 302 -16.54 7.26 -7.47
CA GLY A 302 -18.00 7.29 -7.46
C GLY A 302 -18.60 5.89 -7.31
N LEU A 303 -19.88 5.84 -6.94
CA LEU A 303 -20.66 4.61 -7.02
C LEU A 303 -20.98 4.35 -8.49
N GLU A 304 -20.59 3.20 -9.00
CA GLU A 304 -20.80 2.78 -10.39
C GLU A 304 -21.79 1.60 -10.45
N SER A 305 -22.49 1.47 -11.57
CA SER A 305 -23.58 0.50 -11.79
C SER A 305 -23.57 -0.07 -13.22
N ASP A 306 -22.41 -0.11 -13.86
CA ASP A 306 -22.23 -0.47 -15.27
C ASP A 306 -21.64 -1.88 -15.45
N LEU A 307 -21.83 -2.76 -14.48
CA LEU A 307 -21.30 -4.14 -14.49
C LEU A 307 -22.10 -5.08 -15.41
N ASP A 308 -23.07 -4.59 -16.18
CA ASP A 308 -23.94 -5.38 -17.08
C ASP A 308 -23.20 -6.36 -17.99
N THR A 309 -22.01 -5.99 -18.46
CA THR A 309 -21.19 -6.82 -19.36
C THR A 309 -20.23 -7.76 -18.62
N GLY A 310 -20.22 -7.72 -17.29
CA GLY A 310 -19.26 -8.43 -16.45
C GLY A 310 -17.86 -7.84 -16.52
N THR A 311 -17.64 -6.61 -17.00
CA THR A 311 -16.30 -6.01 -17.10
C THR A 311 -16.26 -4.65 -16.42
N ILE A 312 -15.26 -4.45 -15.58
CA ILE A 312 -14.96 -3.19 -14.89
C ILE A 312 -13.64 -2.64 -15.43
N THR A 313 -13.65 -1.44 -15.97
CA THR A 313 -12.40 -0.75 -16.34
C THR A 313 -11.82 -0.02 -15.14
N LEU A 314 -10.65 -0.47 -14.68
CA LEU A 314 -9.98 0.06 -13.49
C LEU A 314 -9.16 1.32 -13.78
N GLY A 315 -8.87 1.57 -15.06
CA GLY A 315 -8.04 2.67 -15.53
C GLY A 315 -6.62 2.23 -15.88
N ASP A 316 -5.86 3.13 -16.53
CA ASP A 316 -4.49 2.87 -17.00
C ASP A 316 -4.34 1.58 -17.84
N GLY A 317 -5.37 1.26 -18.63
CA GLY A 317 -5.39 0.13 -19.55
C GLY A 317 -5.66 -1.23 -18.90
N ILE A 318 -6.11 -1.26 -17.64
CA ILE A 318 -6.44 -2.48 -16.90
C ILE A 318 -7.95 -2.64 -16.78
N ASP A 319 -8.41 -3.84 -17.09
CA ASP A 319 -9.81 -4.28 -16.98
C ASP A 319 -9.91 -5.48 -16.04
N LEU A 320 -11.03 -5.59 -15.33
CA LEU A 320 -11.38 -6.71 -14.46
C LEU A 320 -12.67 -7.33 -14.97
N THR A 321 -12.61 -8.58 -15.41
CA THR A 321 -13.74 -9.30 -16.02
C THR A 321 -14.25 -10.41 -15.10
N PHE A 322 -15.52 -10.32 -14.74
CA PHE A 322 -16.30 -11.24 -13.94
C PHE A 322 -17.10 -12.18 -14.85
N THR A 323 -17.02 -13.48 -14.57
CA THR A 323 -17.88 -14.51 -15.16
C THR A 323 -18.78 -15.04 -14.07
N ALA A 324 -20.08 -15.14 -14.34
CA ALA A 324 -21.06 -15.53 -13.33
C ALA A 324 -20.78 -16.95 -12.79
N GLY A 325 -20.82 -17.08 -11.46
CA GLY A 325 -20.75 -18.35 -10.75
C GLY A 325 -22.13 -18.85 -10.32
N THR A 326 -22.17 -19.60 -9.21
CA THR A 326 -23.44 -20.04 -8.59
C THR A 326 -23.94 -19.09 -7.51
N THR A 327 -23.06 -18.24 -6.96
CA THR A 327 -23.39 -17.13 -6.07
C THR A 327 -23.22 -15.80 -6.80
N ASP A 328 -24.20 -14.92 -6.64
CA ASP A 328 -24.15 -13.54 -7.14
C ASP A 328 -23.21 -12.67 -6.29
N LEU A 329 -22.88 -11.48 -6.77
CA LEU A 329 -22.05 -10.53 -6.03
C LEU A 329 -22.79 -10.03 -4.79
N THR A 330 -22.07 -10.00 -3.67
CA THR A 330 -22.58 -9.55 -2.38
C THR A 330 -21.91 -8.27 -1.92
N ALA A 331 -22.60 -7.51 -1.10
CA ALA A 331 -22.05 -6.30 -0.51
C ALA A 331 -20.80 -6.67 0.31
N ASP A 332 -19.77 -5.85 0.20
CA ASP A 332 -18.45 -6.04 0.81
C ASP A 332 -17.56 -7.13 0.16
N ASP A 333 -17.96 -7.74 -0.97
CA ASP A 333 -17.00 -8.48 -1.80
C ASP A 333 -15.90 -7.52 -2.32
N ILE A 334 -14.63 -7.88 -2.12
CA ILE A 334 -13.45 -7.08 -2.49
C ILE A 334 -12.47 -7.86 -3.37
N PHE A 335 -12.02 -7.24 -4.47
CA PHE A 335 -11.10 -7.82 -5.45
C PHE A 335 -9.89 -6.93 -5.67
N TYR A 336 -8.69 -7.52 -5.75
CA TYR A 336 -7.43 -6.80 -5.88
C TYR A 336 -6.74 -7.09 -7.21
N VAL A 337 -6.20 -6.05 -7.84
CA VAL A 337 -5.34 -6.17 -9.02
C VAL A 337 -4.08 -5.36 -8.82
N ASN A 338 -2.94 -6.03 -8.83
CA ASN A 338 -1.64 -5.38 -8.77
C ASN A 338 -1.12 -5.13 -10.18
N ALA A 339 -0.98 -3.86 -10.55
CA ALA A 339 -0.46 -3.44 -11.85
C ALA A 339 0.94 -2.84 -11.69
N PHE A 340 1.91 -3.41 -12.41
CA PHE A 340 3.32 -3.04 -12.32
C PHE A 340 3.74 -2.29 -13.58
N THR A 341 4.40 -1.13 -13.42
CA THR A 341 5.05 -0.45 -14.55
C THR A 341 6.30 -1.24 -14.95
N PRO A 342 6.61 -1.38 -16.25
CA PRO A 342 7.93 -1.82 -16.69
C PRO A 342 8.99 -0.82 -16.19
N GLY A 343 9.71 -1.20 -15.14
CA GLY A 343 10.62 -0.30 -14.43
C GLY A 343 11.89 -1.02 -14.02
N TYR A 344 12.93 -0.86 -14.84
CA TYR A 344 14.31 -1.22 -14.53
C TYR A 344 14.79 -0.46 -13.28
N TYR A 345 15.18 -1.19 -12.24
CA TYR A 345 15.98 -0.62 -11.15
C TYR A 345 17.42 -0.46 -11.63
N ASN A 346 17.75 0.70 -12.19
CA ASN A 346 19.15 1.10 -12.32
C ASN A 346 19.57 1.70 -10.99
N GLY A 347 20.35 0.95 -10.21
CA GLY A 347 21.02 1.44 -9.01
C GLY A 347 21.97 2.59 -9.36
N ASN A 348 21.44 3.80 -9.45
CA ASN A 348 22.20 5.02 -9.71
C ASN A 348 22.58 5.79 -8.44
N SER A 349 22.55 5.13 -7.26
CA SER A 349 23.13 5.68 -6.02
C SER A 349 22.65 7.09 -5.63
N GLU A 350 21.42 7.47 -5.99
CA GLU A 350 20.82 8.72 -5.52
C GLU A 350 20.10 8.51 -4.18
N GLU A 351 20.22 9.52 -3.32
CA GLU A 351 19.76 9.51 -1.93
C GLU A 351 18.23 9.48 -1.85
N PHE A 352 17.70 8.70 -0.90
CA PHE A 352 16.27 8.57 -0.63
C PHE A 352 15.71 9.90 -0.09
N SER A 353 15.19 10.77 -0.96
CA SER A 353 14.58 12.03 -0.52
C SER A 353 13.09 11.87 -0.23
N ILE A 354 12.72 11.97 1.05
CA ILE A 354 11.33 12.20 1.47
C ILE A 354 11.09 13.71 1.40
N ASN A 355 10.30 14.16 0.43
CA ASN A 355 9.80 15.53 0.42
C ASN A 355 8.75 15.68 1.53
N ILE A 356 9.11 16.34 2.63
CA ILE A 356 8.14 16.86 3.60
C ILE A 356 7.45 18.04 2.91
N GLY A 357 6.24 17.80 2.41
CA GLY A 357 5.37 18.83 1.85
C GLY A 357 5.05 19.91 2.90
N ARG A 358 5.57 21.10 2.67
CA ARG A 358 5.05 22.36 3.22
C ARG A 358 3.85 22.76 2.34
N ASP A 359 2.79 23.26 2.99
CA ASP A 359 1.55 23.79 2.41
C ASP A 359 0.44 22.77 2.07
N THR A 360 -0.40 22.49 3.07
CA THR A 360 -1.85 22.41 2.84
C THR A 360 -2.49 23.61 3.55
N SER A 361 -2.96 24.54 2.75
CA SER A 361 -3.75 25.72 3.14
C SER A 361 -5.17 25.32 3.55
#